data_AF-A0A838FIQ0-F1
#
_entry.id   AF-A0A838FIQ0-F1
#
_cell.length_a   1.000
_cell.length_b   1.000
_cell.length_c   1.000
_cell.angle_alpha   90.00
_cell.angle_beta   90.00
_cell.angle_gamma   90.00
#
_symmetry.space_group_name_H-M   'P 1'
#
loop_
_entity.id
_entity.type
_entity.pdbx_description
1 polymer ?
#
loop_
_entity_poly.entity_id
_entity_poly.type
_entity_poly.pdbx_seq_one_letter_code
_entity_poly.pdbx_strand_id
1 'polypeptide(L)'
;MAQGGSGSGGGTSGGKRSSSGGSKGGTSRSSGSSSAKRSGGSRSGGSSSAKRSGGSSRSSAQRSEAARKGGQARARQQQARKRADEVASAGAAPAEAADFSGKTVADLRSAIRRSIIAPLNMVMITRDRIEEVLDDAVKRGRMTADDAQSVVKGLVARGRQQTDDVLSNLESLLGRTRDEVESRADDARQVGTDAAGRAVKGVTSTAKTARKTADPVLVQADRARRVAGVGPSFPITGYHELTAAEVQSRLDTLSRAELRKVRDHERRNANRKTVLEAIETKLT
;
A
#
# COMPACT_ATOMS: atom_id res chain seq x y z
N MET A 1 -3.96 54.79 -34.37
CA MET A 1 -4.03 55.88 -33.36
C MET A 1 -5.47 56.37 -33.30
N ALA A 2 -5.92 56.77 -32.10
CA ALA A 2 -7.28 57.17 -31.65
C ALA A 2 -8.27 55.99 -31.49
N GLN A 3 -8.55 55.48 -30.27
CA GLN A 3 -9.32 56.06 -29.13
C GLN A 3 -10.76 56.42 -29.52
N GLY A 4 -11.84 56.05 -28.82
CA GLY A 4 -12.03 55.35 -27.54
C GLY A 4 -13.51 55.43 -27.10
N GLY A 5 -13.88 54.67 -26.05
CA GLY A 5 -15.06 54.82 -25.18
C GLY A 5 -16.41 54.32 -25.71
N SER A 6 -17.39 53.87 -24.92
CA SER A 6 -17.54 53.56 -23.49
C SER A 6 -19.01 53.16 -23.26
N GLY A 7 -19.29 52.30 -22.28
CA GLY A 7 -20.63 52.07 -21.71
C GLY A 7 -21.27 50.72 -22.09
N SER A 8 -22.13 50.08 -21.31
CA SER A 8 -22.57 50.24 -19.92
C SER A 8 -23.56 49.08 -19.64
N GLY A 9 -23.62 48.59 -18.39
CA GLY A 9 -24.86 48.10 -17.80
C GLY A 9 -25.20 46.60 -17.93
N GLY A 10 -25.59 46.00 -16.80
CA GLY A 10 -26.36 44.75 -16.83
C GLY A 10 -26.13 43.77 -15.68
N GLY A 11 -26.15 44.23 -14.42
CA GLY A 11 -26.30 43.32 -13.28
C GLY A 11 -27.71 42.74 -13.23
N THR A 12 -27.85 41.44 -12.98
CA THR A 12 -29.10 40.85 -12.52
C THR A 12 -28.86 40.00 -11.27
N SER A 13 -29.64 40.36 -10.27
CA SER A 13 -29.82 39.73 -8.98
C SER A 13 -31.07 38.85 -9.03
N GLY A 14 -31.11 37.83 -8.17
CA GLY A 14 -32.32 37.02 -7.93
C GLY A 14 -31.94 35.57 -7.63
N GLY A 15 -32.43 34.91 -6.59
CA GLY A 15 -33.38 35.28 -5.57
C GLY A 15 -33.42 34.13 -4.57
N LYS A 16 -33.50 34.45 -3.28
CA LYS A 16 -33.70 33.49 -2.19
C LYS A 16 -35.08 32.86 -2.34
N ARG A 17 -35.17 31.53 -2.20
CA ARG A 17 -36.43 30.85 -1.87
C ARG A 17 -36.21 29.84 -0.75
N SER A 18 -36.62 30.27 0.43
CA SER A 18 -36.99 29.46 1.57
C SER A 18 -38.26 28.67 1.27
N SER A 19 -38.26 27.36 1.48
CA SER A 19 -39.48 26.58 1.65
C SER A 19 -39.49 25.93 3.04
N SER A 20 -40.26 26.56 3.91
CA SER A 20 -40.82 26.01 5.12
C SER A 20 -41.84 24.92 4.78
N GLY A 21 -41.65 23.72 5.32
CA GLY A 21 -42.67 22.67 5.33
C GLY A 21 -42.76 22.09 6.75
N GLY A 22 -43.78 22.50 7.50
CA GLY A 22 -44.12 21.95 8.80
C GLY A 22 -45.17 20.84 8.69
N SER A 23 -45.10 19.87 9.60
CA SER A 23 -46.20 19.01 10.06
C SER A 23 -45.72 18.37 11.38
N LYS A 24 -46.14 18.89 12.53
CA LYS A 24 -47.33 18.49 13.31
C LYS A 24 -47.30 17.02 13.76
N GLY A 25 -47.24 16.84 15.07
CA GLY A 25 -47.40 15.54 15.75
C GLY A 25 -46.98 15.65 17.21
N GLY A 26 -47.84 16.25 18.03
CA GLY A 26 -47.63 16.36 19.47
C GLY A 26 -48.19 15.15 20.22
N THR A 27 -47.58 14.86 21.37
CA THR A 27 -48.27 14.34 22.55
C THR A 27 -47.52 14.83 23.78
N SER A 28 -48.25 15.57 24.61
CA SER A 28 -47.85 16.18 25.86
C SER A 28 -48.22 15.30 27.06
N ARG A 29 -47.57 15.60 28.21
CA ARG A 29 -47.92 15.27 29.62
C ARG A 29 -47.31 13.94 30.09
N SER A 30 -46.75 13.83 31.29
CA SER A 30 -47.11 14.51 32.54
C SER A 30 -45.93 14.73 33.49
N SER A 31 -46.03 15.86 34.20
CA SER A 31 -45.35 16.23 35.43
C SER A 31 -45.53 15.22 36.57
N GLY A 32 -44.47 14.98 37.32
CA GLY A 32 -44.50 14.31 38.62
C GLY A 32 -43.40 14.85 39.52
N SER A 33 -43.72 15.92 40.25
CA SER A 33 -42.92 16.46 41.34
C SER A 33 -43.12 15.62 42.61
N SER A 34 -42.04 15.18 43.24
CA SER A 34 -42.07 14.90 44.68
C SER A 34 -40.70 15.15 45.30
N SER A 35 -40.67 16.21 46.09
CA SER A 35 -39.67 16.57 47.09
C SER A 35 -39.43 15.47 48.12
N ALA A 36 -38.17 15.22 48.48
CA ALA A 36 -37.82 14.73 49.80
C ALA A 36 -36.47 15.35 50.23
N LYS A 37 -36.57 16.29 51.18
CA LYS A 37 -35.47 16.83 51.97
C LYS A 37 -35.15 15.85 53.10
N ARG A 38 -33.88 15.49 53.31
CA ARG A 38 -33.26 15.10 54.60
C ARG A 38 -31.74 15.27 54.46
N SER A 39 -31.14 16.36 54.94
CA SER A 39 -30.70 16.68 56.31
C SER A 39 -29.35 16.09 56.71
N GLY A 40 -28.40 17.00 56.99
CA GLY A 40 -27.43 16.86 58.08
C GLY A 40 -26.10 16.19 57.76
N GLY A 41 -25.00 16.95 57.86
CA GLY A 41 -23.66 16.36 57.89
C GLY A 41 -22.53 17.32 57.54
N SER A 42 -22.40 18.45 58.24
CA SER A 42 -21.19 19.27 58.23
C SER A 42 -20.06 18.52 58.94
N ARG A 43 -18.91 18.32 58.27
CA ARG A 43 -17.60 18.33 58.91
C ARG A 43 -16.48 18.60 57.92
N SER A 44 -15.63 19.50 58.38
CA SER A 44 -14.51 20.21 57.77
C SER A 44 -13.28 19.34 57.48
N GLY A 45 -12.48 19.78 56.51
CA GLY A 45 -11.03 19.65 56.54
C GLY A 45 -10.43 18.95 55.32
N GLY A 46 -9.48 19.62 54.67
CA GLY A 46 -8.53 18.96 53.76
C GLY A 46 -8.38 19.63 52.40
N SER A 47 -7.69 20.77 52.38
CA SER A 47 -7.07 21.31 51.16
C SER A 47 -6.04 20.34 50.60
N SER A 48 -6.28 19.80 49.41
CA SER A 48 -5.20 19.30 48.56
C SER A 48 -5.52 19.62 47.11
N SER A 49 -4.74 20.54 46.56
CA SER A 49 -4.78 20.98 45.16
C SER A 49 -4.54 19.80 44.22
N ALA A 50 -5.60 19.26 43.63
CA ALA A 50 -5.49 18.36 42.50
C ALA A 50 -5.16 19.20 41.26
N LYS A 51 -3.88 19.27 40.91
CA LYS A 51 -3.41 19.74 39.60
C LYS A 51 -3.95 18.81 38.52
N ARG A 52 -5.11 19.15 37.95
CA ARG A 52 -5.57 18.63 36.65
C ARG A 52 -5.39 19.74 35.61
N SER A 53 -4.26 19.72 34.93
CA SER A 53 -4.02 20.49 33.70
C SER A 53 -3.03 19.69 32.84
N GLY A 54 -3.21 19.50 31.52
CA GLY A 54 -4.26 19.97 30.65
C GLY A 54 -4.46 18.99 29.49
N GLY A 55 -5.72 18.59 29.27
CA GLY A 55 -6.15 18.15 27.95
C GLY A 55 -6.43 19.40 27.14
N SER A 56 -5.59 19.69 26.14
CA SER A 56 -5.80 20.81 25.24
C SER A 56 -7.15 20.64 24.54
N SER A 57 -8.12 21.47 24.91
CA SER A 57 -9.38 21.60 24.22
C SER A 57 -9.09 22.19 22.84
N ARG A 58 -8.79 21.32 21.88
CA ARG A 58 -8.72 21.69 20.46
C ARG A 58 -10.02 22.41 20.10
N SER A 59 -9.89 23.59 19.50
CA SER A 59 -11.02 24.46 19.19
C SER A 59 -12.05 23.70 18.34
N SER A 60 -13.33 24.05 18.45
CA SER A 60 -14.40 23.46 17.64
C SER A 60 -14.07 23.51 16.14
N ALA A 61 -13.32 24.52 15.70
CA ALA A 61 -12.75 24.64 14.36
C ALA A 61 -11.77 23.51 14.02
N GLN A 62 -10.81 23.20 14.89
CA GLN A 62 -9.86 22.10 14.69
C GLN A 62 -10.53 20.72 14.68
N ARG A 63 -11.60 20.53 15.45
CA ARG A 63 -12.43 19.30 15.41
C ARG A 63 -13.22 19.19 14.11
N SER A 64 -13.80 20.28 13.63
CA SER A 64 -14.51 20.33 12.35
C SER A 64 -13.59 20.04 11.16
N GLU A 65 -12.37 20.57 11.19
CA GLU A 65 -11.37 20.37 10.15
C GLU A 65 -10.80 18.95 10.15
N ALA A 66 -10.54 18.38 11.33
CA ALA A 66 -10.17 16.97 11.47
C ALA A 66 -11.29 16.02 11.01
N ALA A 67 -12.56 16.35 11.29
CA ALA A 67 -13.72 15.58 10.81
C ALA A 67 -13.88 15.67 9.29
N ARG A 68 -13.67 16.85 8.68
CA ARG A 68 -13.66 17.04 7.22
C ARG A 68 -12.55 16.24 6.55
N LYS A 69 -11.33 16.26 7.11
CA LYS A 69 -10.19 15.49 6.61
C LYS A 69 -10.40 13.98 6.75
N GLY A 70 -11.01 13.54 7.85
CA GLY A 70 -11.41 12.14 8.06
C GLY A 70 -12.51 11.68 7.10
N GLY A 71 -13.50 12.54 6.82
CA GLY A 71 -14.57 12.27 5.85
C GLY A 71 -14.03 12.16 4.41
N GLN A 72 -13.11 13.03 4.02
CA GLN A 72 -12.45 12.98 2.71
C GLN A 72 -11.58 11.73 2.55
N ALA A 73 -10.88 11.30 3.60
CA ALA A 73 -10.10 10.06 3.58
C ALA A 73 -10.99 8.82 3.42
N ARG A 74 -12.12 8.76 4.14
CA ARG A 74 -13.11 7.67 3.99
C ARG A 74 -13.76 7.67 2.61
N ALA A 75 -14.09 8.83 2.05
CA ALA A 75 -14.64 8.93 0.70
C ALA A 75 -13.66 8.43 -0.37
N ARG A 76 -12.36 8.77 -0.25
CA ARG A 76 -11.31 8.25 -1.15
C ARG A 76 -11.12 6.74 -1.02
N GLN A 77 -11.16 6.20 0.20
CA GLN A 77 -11.10 4.75 0.43
C GLN A 77 -12.31 4.02 -0.15
N GLN A 78 -13.51 4.60 -0.04
CA GLN A 78 -14.72 4.02 -0.63
C GLN A 78 -14.69 4.08 -2.16
N GLN A 79 -14.19 5.16 -2.77
CA GLN A 79 -14.00 5.25 -4.21
C GLN A 79 -12.94 4.27 -4.73
N ALA A 80 -11.85 4.08 -4.00
CA ALA A 80 -10.81 3.10 -4.34
C ALA A 80 -11.35 1.66 -4.26
N ARG A 81 -12.17 1.34 -3.26
CA ARG A 81 -12.84 0.03 -3.15
C ARG A 81 -13.83 -0.19 -4.27
N LYS A 82 -14.68 0.79 -4.59
CA LYS A 82 -15.61 0.69 -5.73
C LYS A 82 -14.89 0.46 -7.06
N ARG A 83 -13.77 1.15 -7.31
CA ARG A 83 -12.94 0.90 -8.49
C ARG A 83 -12.28 -0.48 -8.48
N ALA A 84 -11.85 -0.97 -7.32
CA ALA A 84 -11.32 -2.32 -7.19
C ALA A 84 -12.40 -3.39 -7.44
N ASP A 85 -13.62 -3.17 -6.94
CA ASP A 85 -14.77 -4.05 -7.18
C ASP A 85 -15.26 -3.98 -8.64
N GLU A 86 -15.22 -2.80 -9.28
CA GLU A 86 -15.49 -2.62 -10.72
C GLU A 86 -14.43 -3.31 -11.59
N VAL A 87 -13.15 -3.25 -11.21
CA VAL A 87 -12.06 -3.97 -11.90
C VAL A 87 -12.13 -5.47 -11.64
N ALA A 88 -12.51 -5.91 -10.44
CA ALA A 88 -12.70 -7.32 -10.11
C ALA A 88 -13.94 -7.91 -10.82
N SER A 89 -15.01 -7.13 -10.98
CA SER A 89 -16.21 -7.56 -11.71
C SER A 89 -16.04 -7.46 -13.24
N ALA A 90 -15.24 -6.50 -13.74
CA ALA A 90 -14.82 -6.46 -15.13
C ALA A 90 -13.77 -7.55 -15.47
N GLY A 91 -13.06 -8.07 -14.47
CA GLY A 91 -12.15 -9.22 -14.57
C GLY A 91 -12.80 -10.59 -14.33
N ALA A 92 -14.12 -10.64 -14.08
CA ALA A 92 -14.87 -11.88 -13.81
C ALA A 92 -15.75 -12.34 -14.98
N ALA A 93 -15.38 -11.98 -16.21
CA ALA A 93 -15.73 -12.79 -17.38
C ALA A 93 -14.59 -13.79 -17.59
N PRO A 94 -14.86 -15.09 -17.81
CA PRO A 94 -13.82 -16.02 -18.17
C PRO A 94 -13.37 -15.65 -19.59
N ALA A 95 -12.41 -14.74 -19.67
CA ALA A 95 -11.52 -14.74 -20.81
C ALA A 95 -10.81 -16.09 -20.71
N GLU A 96 -11.29 -17.05 -21.49
CA GLU A 96 -10.49 -18.19 -21.90
C GLU A 96 -9.13 -17.62 -22.27
N ALA A 97 -8.19 -17.77 -21.35
CA ALA A 97 -6.80 -17.73 -21.65
C ALA A 97 -6.65 -18.81 -22.71
N ALA A 98 -6.58 -18.36 -23.96
CA ALA A 98 -6.22 -19.20 -25.07
C ALA A 98 -4.92 -19.86 -24.66
N ASP A 99 -5.03 -21.11 -24.24
CA ASP A 99 -3.94 -22.02 -23.97
C ASP A 99 -3.11 -22.06 -25.24
N PHE A 100 -2.04 -21.26 -25.28
CA PHE A 100 -1.03 -21.34 -26.31
C PHE A 100 -0.11 -22.52 -25.98
N SER A 101 -0.70 -23.72 -26.03
CA SER A 101 0.03 -24.98 -26.01
C SER A 101 0.51 -25.23 -27.42
N GLY A 102 1.71 -24.74 -27.74
CA GLY A 102 2.31 -24.76 -29.07
C GLY A 102 2.54 -26.15 -29.63
N LYS A 103 1.51 -26.81 -30.18
CA LYS A 103 1.65 -28.13 -30.81
C LYS A 103 1.00 -28.30 -32.18
N THR A 104 0.31 -27.32 -32.76
CA THR A 104 -0.11 -27.43 -34.16
C THR A 104 0.11 -26.14 -34.97
N VAL A 105 0.66 -26.32 -36.17
CA VAL A 105 0.79 -25.27 -37.21
C VAL A 105 -0.59 -24.71 -37.58
N ALA A 106 -1.67 -25.49 -37.35
CA ALA A 106 -3.05 -25.10 -37.57
C ALA A 106 -3.54 -24.06 -36.54
N ASP A 107 -3.17 -24.21 -35.26
CA ASP A 107 -3.51 -23.22 -34.22
C ASP A 107 -2.73 -21.92 -34.41
N LEU A 108 -1.44 -22.01 -34.79
CA LEU A 108 -0.65 -20.84 -35.17
C LEU A 108 -1.26 -20.13 -36.40
N ARG A 109 -1.70 -20.87 -37.42
CA ARG A 109 -2.38 -20.32 -38.61
C ARG A 109 -3.71 -19.65 -38.25
N SER A 110 -4.45 -20.18 -37.28
CA SER A 110 -5.74 -19.65 -36.83
C SER A 110 -5.56 -18.41 -35.95
N ALA A 111 -4.55 -18.42 -35.06
CA ALA A 111 -4.17 -17.27 -34.23
C ALA A 111 -3.64 -16.11 -35.09
N ILE A 112 -2.81 -16.37 -36.09
CA ILE A 112 -2.32 -15.36 -37.03
C ILE A 112 -3.48 -14.78 -37.86
N ARG A 113 -4.38 -15.62 -38.39
CA ARG A 113 -5.57 -15.15 -39.13
C ARG A 113 -6.46 -14.23 -38.29
N ARG A 114 -6.66 -14.56 -37.02
CA ARG A 114 -7.57 -13.80 -36.13
C ARG A 114 -6.95 -12.54 -35.54
N SER A 115 -5.64 -12.57 -35.23
CA SER A 115 -4.94 -11.48 -34.56
C SER A 115 -4.26 -10.49 -35.50
N ILE A 116 -3.88 -10.91 -36.71
CA ILE A 116 -3.01 -10.11 -37.60
C ILE A 116 -3.74 -9.74 -38.90
N ILE A 117 -4.57 -10.64 -39.45
CA ILE A 117 -5.13 -10.45 -40.80
C ILE A 117 -6.40 -9.58 -40.81
N ALA A 118 -7.31 -9.80 -39.85
CA ALA A 118 -8.58 -9.06 -39.78
C ALA A 118 -8.45 -7.55 -39.45
N PRO A 119 -7.53 -7.11 -38.57
CA PRO A 119 -7.36 -5.68 -38.30
C PRO A 119 -6.58 -4.93 -39.39
N LEU A 120 -5.72 -5.63 -40.14
CA LEU A 120 -4.78 -5.04 -41.11
C LEU A 120 -5.24 -5.19 -42.57
N ASN A 121 -6.44 -5.72 -42.84
CA ASN A 121 -6.95 -5.99 -44.19
C ASN A 121 -5.95 -6.78 -45.07
N MET A 122 -5.15 -7.66 -44.48
CA MET A 122 -4.18 -8.44 -45.24
C MET A 122 -4.87 -9.55 -46.04
N VAL A 123 -4.48 -9.77 -47.29
CA VAL A 123 -4.96 -10.87 -48.11
C VAL A 123 -3.80 -11.83 -48.36
N MET A 124 -3.84 -13.00 -47.73
CA MET A 124 -2.83 -14.04 -47.93
C MET A 124 -3.17 -14.86 -49.17
N ILE A 125 -2.45 -14.63 -50.26
CA ILE A 125 -2.57 -15.40 -51.50
C ILE A 125 -1.33 -16.28 -51.63
N THR A 126 -1.54 -17.59 -51.81
CA THR A 126 -0.43 -18.52 -52.07
C THR A 126 0.11 -18.32 -53.47
N ARG A 127 1.42 -18.54 -53.64
CA ARG A 127 2.08 -18.46 -54.95
C ARG A 127 1.38 -19.32 -55.99
N ASP A 128 1.03 -20.55 -55.62
CA ASP A 128 0.35 -21.50 -56.51
C ASP A 128 -0.98 -20.95 -57.05
N ARG A 129 -1.72 -20.19 -56.23
CA ARG A 129 -3.00 -19.58 -56.63
C ARG A 129 -2.81 -18.38 -57.56
N ILE A 130 -1.70 -17.66 -57.41
CA ILE A 130 -1.33 -16.56 -58.31
C ILE A 130 -0.94 -17.13 -59.68
N GLU A 131 -0.13 -18.19 -59.67
CA GLU A 131 0.34 -18.85 -60.89
C GLU A 131 -0.81 -19.49 -61.67
N GLU A 132 -1.74 -20.16 -60.99
CA GLU A 132 -2.94 -20.74 -61.61
C GLU A 132 -3.75 -19.69 -62.39
N VAL A 133 -3.99 -18.52 -61.79
CA VAL A 133 -4.80 -17.45 -62.40
C VAL A 133 -4.05 -16.76 -63.55
N LEU A 134 -2.75 -16.57 -63.39
CA LEU A 134 -1.91 -15.94 -64.43
C LEU A 134 -1.70 -16.88 -65.62
N ASP A 135 -1.46 -18.17 -65.39
CA ASP A 135 -1.34 -19.17 -66.46
C ASP A 135 -2.63 -19.29 -67.28
N ASP A 136 -3.78 -19.18 -66.63
CA ASP A 136 -5.08 -19.13 -67.29
C ASP A 136 -5.24 -17.88 -68.16
N ALA A 137 -4.69 -16.73 -67.74
CA ALA A 137 -4.67 -15.51 -68.54
C ALA A 137 -3.76 -15.65 -69.77
N VAL A 138 -2.64 -16.37 -69.63
CA VAL A 138 -1.71 -16.69 -70.73
C VAL A 138 -2.37 -17.64 -71.74
N LYS A 139 -2.99 -18.73 -71.27
CA LYS A 139 -3.70 -19.68 -72.14
C LYS A 139 -4.83 -19.04 -72.95
N ARG A 140 -5.50 -18.03 -72.39
CA ARG A 140 -6.56 -17.27 -73.07
C ARG A 140 -6.02 -16.15 -73.99
N GLY A 141 -4.70 -16.01 -74.10
CA GLY A 141 -4.05 -14.98 -74.92
C GLY A 141 -4.23 -13.55 -74.42
N ARG A 142 -4.62 -13.36 -73.15
CA ARG A 142 -4.81 -12.02 -72.55
C ARG A 142 -3.57 -11.49 -71.84
N MET A 143 -2.54 -12.31 -71.71
CA MET A 143 -1.26 -11.98 -71.09
C MET A 143 -0.17 -12.80 -71.77
N THR A 144 1.04 -12.25 -71.92
CA THR A 144 2.18 -13.04 -72.39
C THR A 144 2.78 -13.83 -71.22
N ALA A 145 3.48 -14.94 -71.53
CA ALA A 145 4.16 -15.73 -70.50
C ALA A 145 5.22 -14.91 -69.74
N ASP A 146 5.91 -14.01 -70.45
CA ASP A 146 6.93 -13.13 -69.86
C ASP A 146 6.31 -12.08 -68.93
N ASP A 147 5.18 -11.49 -69.32
CA ASP A 147 4.45 -10.55 -68.47
C ASP A 147 3.98 -11.24 -67.19
N ALA A 148 3.45 -12.46 -67.29
CA ALA A 148 2.98 -13.23 -66.14
C ALA A 148 4.12 -13.47 -65.14
N GLN A 149 5.30 -13.87 -65.62
CA GLN A 149 6.48 -14.05 -64.77
C GLN A 149 6.92 -12.74 -64.11
N SER A 150 6.84 -11.60 -64.81
CA SER A 150 7.19 -10.30 -64.24
C SER A 150 6.27 -9.91 -63.08
N VAL A 151 4.97 -10.18 -63.22
CA VAL A 151 3.95 -9.89 -62.21
C VAL A 151 4.14 -10.77 -60.98
N VAL A 152 4.41 -12.06 -61.15
CA VAL A 152 4.73 -12.97 -60.04
C VAL A 152 5.97 -12.49 -59.28
N LYS A 153 7.05 -12.17 -59.99
CA LYS A 153 8.30 -11.68 -59.37
C LYS A 153 8.06 -10.39 -58.58
N GLY A 154 7.29 -9.45 -59.15
CA GLY A 154 6.93 -8.19 -58.49
C GLY A 154 6.06 -8.40 -57.24
N LEU A 155 5.07 -9.28 -57.29
CA LEU A 155 4.21 -9.63 -56.16
C LEU A 155 4.99 -10.29 -55.02
N VAL A 156 5.88 -11.23 -55.34
CA VAL A 156 6.72 -11.91 -54.33
C VAL A 156 7.69 -10.93 -53.67
N ALA A 157 8.36 -10.08 -54.46
CA ALA A 157 9.27 -9.08 -53.93
C ALA A 157 8.55 -8.08 -53.00
N ARG A 158 7.40 -7.57 -53.44
CA ARG A 158 6.59 -6.62 -52.66
C ARG A 158 5.98 -7.27 -51.41
N GLY A 159 5.55 -8.52 -51.50
CA GLY A 159 5.02 -9.28 -50.36
C GLY A 159 6.07 -9.55 -49.28
N ARG A 160 7.32 -9.83 -49.69
CA ARG A 160 8.45 -9.97 -48.75
C ARG A 160 8.71 -8.65 -48.00
N GLN A 161 8.84 -7.56 -48.75
CA GLN A 161 9.06 -6.24 -48.16
C GLN A 161 7.96 -5.84 -47.17
N GLN A 162 6.69 -6.07 -47.52
CA GLN A 162 5.56 -5.80 -46.62
C GLN A 162 5.58 -6.69 -45.35
N THR A 163 6.06 -7.93 -45.46
CA THR A 163 6.20 -8.81 -44.30
C THR A 163 7.32 -8.34 -43.37
N ASP A 164 8.44 -7.90 -43.95
CA ASP A 164 9.58 -7.37 -43.20
C ASP A 164 9.19 -6.08 -42.45
N ASP A 165 8.40 -5.20 -43.09
CA ASP A 165 7.87 -3.98 -42.47
C ASP A 165 6.94 -4.30 -41.29
N VAL A 166 6.06 -5.31 -41.44
CA VAL A 166 5.17 -5.76 -40.36
C VAL A 166 5.98 -6.37 -39.22
N LEU A 167 6.99 -7.18 -39.52
CA LEU A 167 7.86 -7.80 -38.52
C LEU A 167 8.66 -6.74 -37.73
N SER A 168 9.21 -5.74 -38.41
CA SER A 168 9.93 -4.62 -37.79
C SER A 168 9.04 -3.77 -36.89
N ASN A 169 7.80 -3.50 -37.31
CA ASN A 169 6.82 -2.81 -36.48
C ASN A 169 6.42 -3.64 -35.24
N LEU A 170 6.32 -4.96 -35.40
CA LEU A 170 6.03 -5.88 -34.29
C LEU A 170 7.21 -5.91 -33.30
N GLU A 171 8.45 -6.00 -33.77
CA GLU A 171 9.66 -5.95 -32.93
C GLU A 171 9.77 -4.61 -32.18
N SER A 172 9.47 -3.50 -32.85
CA SER A 172 9.45 -2.17 -32.24
C SER A 172 8.38 -2.05 -31.15
N LEU A 173 7.19 -2.60 -31.39
CA LEU A 173 6.11 -2.61 -30.41
C LEU A 173 6.44 -3.54 -29.24
N LEU A 174 6.98 -4.72 -29.52
CA LEU A 174 7.33 -5.71 -28.50
C LEU A 174 8.48 -5.21 -27.62
N GLY A 175 9.49 -4.56 -28.21
CA GLY A 175 10.56 -3.87 -27.49
C GLY A 175 10.01 -2.81 -26.54
N ARG A 176 9.14 -1.93 -27.03
CA ARG A 176 8.49 -0.91 -26.20
C ARG A 176 7.67 -1.51 -25.05
N THR A 177 6.91 -2.59 -25.31
CA THR A 177 6.14 -3.26 -24.24
C THR A 177 7.05 -3.94 -23.23
N ARG A 178 8.20 -4.48 -23.63
CA ARG A 178 9.18 -5.08 -22.72
C ARG A 178 9.77 -4.03 -21.79
N ASP A 179 10.16 -2.88 -22.32
CA ASP A 179 10.73 -1.77 -21.52
C ASP A 179 9.70 -1.20 -20.52
N GLU A 180 8.42 -1.12 -20.91
CA GLU A 180 7.33 -0.73 -20.01
C GLU A 180 7.04 -1.75 -18.90
N VAL A 181 7.18 -3.05 -19.21
CA VAL A 181 7.00 -4.11 -18.21
C VAL A 181 8.18 -4.15 -17.24
N GLU A 182 9.40 -3.96 -17.74
CA GLU A 182 10.62 -3.94 -16.94
C GLU A 182 10.64 -2.75 -15.96
N SER A 183 10.33 -1.55 -16.43
CA SER A 183 10.20 -0.36 -15.57
C SER A 183 9.14 -0.51 -14.48
N ARG A 184 7.96 -1.06 -14.82
CA ARG A 184 6.91 -1.34 -13.81
C ARG A 184 7.32 -2.42 -12.82
N ALA A 185 8.12 -3.40 -13.24
CA ALA A 185 8.63 -4.45 -12.35
C ALA A 185 9.68 -3.91 -11.37
N ASP A 186 10.54 -3.01 -11.80
CA ASP A 186 11.53 -2.35 -10.94
C ASP A 186 10.86 -1.41 -9.92
N ASP A 187 9.88 -0.63 -10.35
CA ASP A 187 9.06 0.20 -9.45
C ASP A 187 8.35 -0.66 -8.39
N ALA A 188 7.76 -1.79 -8.80
CA ALA A 188 7.10 -2.72 -7.87
C ALA A 188 8.08 -3.36 -6.87
N ARG A 189 9.29 -3.70 -7.30
CA ARG A 189 10.36 -4.21 -6.42
C ARG A 189 10.78 -3.16 -5.41
N GLN A 190 11.01 -1.93 -5.83
CA GLN A 190 11.44 -0.84 -4.95
C GLN A 190 10.38 -0.48 -3.90
N VAL A 191 9.11 -0.44 -4.31
CA VAL A 191 8.00 -0.23 -3.36
C VAL A 191 7.88 -1.40 -2.38
N GLY A 192 8.09 -2.63 -2.85
CA GLY A 192 8.09 -3.83 -2.01
C GLY A 192 9.18 -3.82 -0.94
N THR A 193 10.41 -3.46 -1.30
CA THR A 193 11.54 -3.40 -0.36
C THR A 193 11.39 -2.26 0.66
N ASP A 194 10.88 -1.10 0.25
CA ASP A 194 10.62 0.02 1.16
C ASP A 194 9.45 -0.24 2.12
N ALA A 195 8.42 -0.93 1.65
CA ALA A 195 7.31 -1.36 2.49
C ALA A 195 7.77 -2.40 3.52
N ALA A 196 8.56 -3.39 3.09
CA ALA A 196 9.15 -4.39 3.97
C ALA A 196 10.09 -3.75 5.01
N GLY A 197 10.97 -2.84 4.60
CA GLY A 197 11.87 -2.13 5.50
C GLY A 197 11.13 -1.32 6.57
N ARG A 198 10.02 -0.67 6.20
CA ARG A 198 9.15 0.05 7.14
C ARG A 198 8.42 -0.88 8.10
N ALA A 199 7.94 -2.03 7.64
CA ALA A 199 7.29 -3.02 8.49
C ALA A 199 8.26 -3.58 9.54
N VAL A 200 9.48 -3.95 9.15
CA VAL A 200 10.52 -4.46 10.07
C VAL A 200 10.89 -3.39 11.11
N LYS A 201 11.03 -2.13 10.69
CA LYS A 201 11.31 -1.01 11.62
C LYS A 201 10.14 -0.74 12.58
N GLY A 202 8.91 -0.91 12.11
CA GLY A 202 7.69 -0.82 12.94
C GLY A 202 7.62 -1.92 13.99
N VAL A 203 7.89 -3.17 13.62
CA VAL A 203 7.87 -4.31 14.54
C VAL A 203 8.98 -4.20 15.58
N THR A 204 10.21 -3.86 15.17
CA THR A 204 11.34 -3.72 16.09
C THR A 204 11.16 -2.58 17.09
N SER A 205 10.62 -1.44 16.66
CA SER A 205 10.31 -0.32 17.56
C SER A 205 9.16 -0.62 18.53
N THR A 206 8.14 -1.34 18.07
CA THR A 206 7.03 -1.80 18.92
C THR A 206 7.52 -2.80 19.96
N ALA A 207 8.33 -3.78 19.56
CA ALA A 207 8.94 -4.76 20.45
C ALA A 207 9.85 -4.08 21.50
N LYS A 208 10.65 -3.08 21.09
CA LYS A 208 11.49 -2.30 22.02
C LYS A 208 10.66 -1.54 23.05
N THR A 209 9.54 -0.95 22.62
CA THR A 209 8.62 -0.24 23.52
C THR A 209 7.96 -1.21 24.50
N ALA A 210 7.46 -2.34 24.02
CA ALA A 210 6.84 -3.37 24.85
C ALA A 210 7.82 -3.92 25.91
N ARG A 211 9.07 -4.19 25.54
CA ARG A 211 10.13 -4.59 26.49
C ARG A 211 10.39 -3.51 27.53
N LYS A 212 10.53 -2.25 27.12
CA LYS A 212 10.74 -1.12 28.05
C LYS A 212 9.59 -0.97 29.06
N THR A 213 8.34 -1.21 28.64
CA THR A 213 7.19 -1.16 29.56
C THR A 213 7.12 -2.35 30.50
N ALA A 214 7.63 -3.51 30.09
CA ALA A 214 7.65 -4.73 30.91
C ALA A 214 8.85 -4.79 31.87
N ASP A 215 9.92 -4.04 31.60
CA ASP A 215 11.16 -4.02 32.38
C ASP A 215 10.96 -3.85 33.90
N PRO A 216 10.17 -2.89 34.42
CA PRO A 216 9.98 -2.74 35.88
C PRO A 216 9.30 -3.95 36.52
N VAL A 217 8.38 -4.61 35.80
CA VAL A 217 7.69 -5.82 36.27
C VAL A 217 8.68 -6.97 36.36
N LEU A 218 9.60 -7.08 35.39
CA LEU A 218 10.66 -8.09 35.39
C LEU A 218 11.67 -7.86 36.51
N VAL A 219 12.06 -6.62 36.79
CA VAL A 219 12.94 -6.30 37.94
C VAL A 219 12.29 -6.69 39.26
N GLN A 220 11.00 -6.43 39.42
CA GLN A 220 10.25 -6.81 40.61
C GLN A 220 10.12 -8.33 40.74
N ALA A 221 9.88 -9.03 39.63
CA ALA A 221 9.85 -10.48 39.57
C ALA A 221 11.22 -11.09 39.92
N ASP A 222 12.32 -10.52 39.42
CA ASP A 222 13.68 -10.93 39.77
C ASP A 222 13.95 -10.75 41.26
N ARG A 223 13.52 -9.64 41.86
CA ARG A 223 13.64 -9.42 43.31
C ARG A 223 12.85 -10.44 44.12
N ALA A 224 11.58 -10.65 43.77
CA ALA A 224 10.72 -11.62 44.46
C ALA A 224 11.29 -13.04 44.37
N ARG A 225 11.82 -13.39 43.21
CA ARG A 225 12.49 -14.66 42.94
C ARG A 225 13.69 -14.90 43.86
N ARG A 226 14.59 -13.92 43.97
CA ARG A 226 15.80 -14.02 44.80
C ARG A 226 15.46 -14.16 46.28
N VAL A 227 14.43 -13.44 46.74
CA VAL A 227 13.94 -13.53 48.13
C VAL A 227 13.27 -14.88 48.39
N ALA A 228 12.50 -15.40 47.42
CA ALA A 228 11.84 -16.69 47.54
C ALA A 228 12.78 -17.89 47.34
N GLY A 229 14.00 -17.68 46.83
CA GLY A 229 14.97 -18.74 46.55
C GLY A 229 14.53 -19.70 45.43
N VAL A 230 13.56 -19.31 44.59
CA VAL A 230 12.98 -20.19 43.56
C VAL A 230 13.55 -19.83 42.19
N GLY A 231 14.04 -20.79 41.39
CA GLY A 231 14.48 -20.55 40.00
C GLY A 231 16.02 -20.58 39.81
N PRO A 232 16.51 -20.29 38.59
CA PRO A 232 17.94 -20.41 38.27
C PRO A 232 18.79 -19.56 39.21
N SER A 233 19.96 -20.08 39.60
CA SER A 233 20.84 -19.47 40.61
C SER A 233 21.36 -18.06 40.23
N PHE A 234 21.14 -17.61 38.99
CA PHE A 234 21.67 -16.34 38.50
C PHE A 234 20.76 -15.14 38.87
N PRO A 235 21.30 -13.99 39.34
CA PRO A 235 20.48 -12.93 39.93
C PRO A 235 19.57 -12.13 38.97
N ILE A 236 19.79 -12.22 37.65
CA ILE A 236 19.05 -11.47 36.63
C ILE A 236 18.45 -12.46 35.62
N THR A 237 17.13 -12.44 35.42
CA THR A 237 16.50 -13.30 34.41
C THR A 237 16.78 -12.79 33.00
N GLY A 238 17.05 -13.70 32.06
CA GLY A 238 17.23 -13.34 30.65
C GLY A 238 18.48 -12.49 30.38
N TYR A 239 19.50 -12.56 31.24
CA TYR A 239 20.68 -11.70 31.21
C TYR A 239 21.33 -11.54 29.82
N HIS A 240 21.39 -12.61 29.03
CA HIS A 240 22.00 -12.61 27.70
C HIS A 240 21.22 -11.79 26.65
N GLU A 241 19.94 -11.55 26.87
CA GLU A 241 19.07 -10.81 25.95
C GLU A 241 18.98 -9.32 26.29
N LEU A 242 19.56 -8.91 27.43
CA LEU A 242 19.49 -7.55 27.95
C LEU A 242 20.61 -6.68 27.39
N THR A 243 20.25 -5.46 27.01
CA THR A 243 21.21 -4.41 26.65
C THR A 243 21.97 -3.92 27.88
N ALA A 244 23.14 -3.29 27.66
CA ALA A 244 23.97 -2.81 28.78
C ALA A 244 23.22 -1.84 29.72
N ALA A 245 22.38 -0.96 29.17
CA ALA A 245 21.58 -0.02 29.97
C ALA A 245 20.48 -0.71 30.82
N GLU A 246 19.85 -1.76 30.26
CA GLU A 246 18.84 -2.55 30.99
C GLU A 246 19.49 -3.40 32.08
N VAL A 247 20.72 -3.87 31.87
CA VAL A 247 21.51 -4.54 32.92
C VAL A 247 21.84 -3.54 34.02
N GLN A 248 22.36 -2.35 33.69
CA GLN A 248 22.69 -1.31 34.68
C GLN A 248 21.52 -0.96 35.58
N SER A 249 20.31 -0.82 35.01
CA SER A 249 19.09 -0.55 35.77
C SER A 249 18.76 -1.65 36.79
N ARG A 250 19.13 -2.90 36.51
CA ARG A 250 18.96 -4.04 37.44
C ARG A 250 20.05 -4.10 38.51
N LEU A 251 21.27 -3.65 38.19
CA LEU A 251 22.40 -3.61 39.13
C LEU A 251 22.10 -2.79 40.39
N ASP A 252 21.27 -1.74 40.27
CA ASP A 252 20.90 -0.89 41.41
C ASP A 252 20.08 -1.61 42.50
N THR A 253 19.46 -2.74 42.15
CA THR A 253 18.61 -3.51 43.08
C THR A 253 19.31 -4.74 43.65
N LEU A 254 20.58 -4.94 43.32
CA LEU A 254 21.37 -6.12 43.66
C LEU A 254 22.25 -5.85 44.88
N SER A 255 22.40 -6.87 45.74
CA SER A 255 23.30 -6.86 46.88
C SER A 255 24.77 -7.01 46.46
N ARG A 256 25.71 -6.62 47.33
CA ARG A 256 27.17 -6.76 47.06
C ARG A 256 27.60 -8.19 46.72
N ALA A 257 26.98 -9.21 47.33
CA ALA A 257 27.28 -10.61 47.02
C ALA A 257 26.78 -11.00 45.63
N GLU A 258 25.61 -10.51 45.22
CA GLU A 258 25.04 -10.76 43.90
C GLU A 258 25.79 -10.00 42.81
N LEU A 259 26.23 -8.77 43.08
CA LEU A 259 27.07 -7.98 42.17
C LEU A 259 28.39 -8.70 41.84
N ARG A 260 29.02 -9.37 42.81
CA ARG A 260 30.20 -10.22 42.56
C ARG A 260 29.87 -11.38 41.62
N LYS A 261 28.74 -12.05 41.82
CA LYS A 261 28.27 -13.14 40.92
C LYS A 261 28.03 -12.65 39.49
N VAL A 262 27.40 -11.48 39.32
CA VAL A 262 27.14 -10.88 38.00
C VAL A 262 28.46 -10.46 37.34
N ARG A 263 29.40 -9.88 38.09
CA ARG A 263 30.74 -9.53 37.59
C ARG A 263 31.50 -10.75 37.08
N ASP A 264 31.52 -11.83 37.84
CA ASP A 264 32.25 -13.04 37.48
C ASP A 264 31.59 -13.77 36.29
N HIS A 265 30.28 -13.63 36.14
CA HIS A 265 29.55 -14.11 34.95
C HIS A 265 29.81 -13.23 33.72
N GLU A 266 29.83 -11.91 33.87
CA GLU A 266 30.10 -10.99 32.75
C GLU A 266 31.55 -11.14 32.25
N ARG A 267 32.52 -11.26 33.16
CA ARG A 267 33.94 -11.48 32.81
C ARG A 267 34.19 -12.78 32.06
N ARG A 268 33.41 -13.84 32.35
CA ARG A 268 33.54 -15.15 31.68
C ARG A 268 32.77 -15.25 30.36
N ASN A 269 31.83 -14.35 30.12
CA ASN A 269 30.95 -14.39 28.96
C ASN A 269 31.23 -13.19 28.03
N ALA A 270 30.31 -12.21 27.98
CA ALA A 270 30.34 -11.13 27.00
C ALA A 270 31.37 -10.02 27.29
N ASN A 271 31.88 -9.94 28.52
CA ASN A 271 32.91 -8.99 28.96
C ASN A 271 32.63 -7.53 28.56
N ARG A 272 31.38 -7.07 28.69
CA ARG A 272 30.98 -5.70 28.36
C ARG A 272 31.56 -4.72 29.38
N LYS A 273 32.48 -3.87 28.93
CA LYS A 273 33.18 -2.87 29.76
C LYS A 273 32.22 -1.98 30.53
N THR A 274 31.17 -1.50 29.89
CA THR A 274 30.15 -0.61 30.50
C THR A 274 29.37 -1.24 31.64
N VAL A 275 29.19 -2.57 31.62
CA VAL A 275 28.53 -3.30 32.71
C VAL A 275 29.52 -3.53 33.84
N LEU A 276 30.76 -3.91 33.52
CA LEU A 276 31.81 -4.14 34.52
C LEU A 276 32.17 -2.88 35.31
N GLU A 277 32.34 -1.74 34.63
CA GLU A 277 32.61 -0.44 35.26
C GLU A 277 31.47 -0.03 36.20
N ALA A 278 30.22 -0.23 35.78
CA ALA A 278 29.05 0.04 36.62
C ALA A 278 29.02 -0.84 37.87
N ILE A 279 29.41 -2.12 37.75
CA ILE A 279 29.50 -3.04 38.89
C ILE A 279 30.65 -2.64 39.84
N GLU A 280 31.82 -2.30 39.30
CA GLU A 280 33.00 -1.90 40.08
C GLU A 280 32.72 -0.60 40.87
N THR A 281 32.03 0.35 40.25
CA THR A 281 31.56 1.58 40.91
C THR A 281 30.61 1.30 42.09
N LYS A 282 29.78 0.26 42.01
CA LYS A 282 28.81 -0.12 43.06
C LYS A 282 29.40 -1.02 44.14
N LEU A 283 30.55 -1.64 43.87
CA LEU A 283 31.28 -2.49 44.81
C LEU A 283 32.32 -1.71 45.64
N THR A 284 32.73 -0.53 45.16
CA THR A 284 33.56 0.43 45.89
C THR A 284 32.73 1.15 46.94
#